data_AF-A0A924YDJ2-F1
#
_entry.id   AF-A0A924YDJ2-F1
#
_cell.length_a   1.000
_cell.length_b   1.000
_cell.length_c   1.000
_cell.angle_alpha   90.00
_cell.angle_beta   90.00
_cell.angle_gamma   90.00
#
_symmetry.space_group_name_H-M   'P 1'
#
loop_
_entity.id
_entity.type
_entity.pdbx_description
1 polymer ?
#
loop_
_entity_poly.entity_id
_entity_poly.type
_entity_poly.pdbx_seq_one_letter_code
_entity_poly.pdbx_strand_id
1 'polypeptide(L)'
;VSLAQDSEPGPVINLILSAASALNDAGGNEPVAQVDPPVEAQPTEMRTPDDIVLYNGMIAERTADGGFILGDPNAPVTIVAFEDFTCPHCQRYEPTVDQFIQQYVATGQARFEYRFFPIVDPTYAVLTTQLAECSDDQRPGAFWEAHALLFDIGTATGFDGTTARLVADQLGLNYNDLLQCAPNADQYVTDYALGQSLGIQGTPGVMIRYGDAAPQFIVVDGTIYDRGGPAVNILGAAIAAPPPVLEPTLVPTVAPVVTPVKGDATSASIFETLVAASGVDTSGCALNPTTTFPRSTSVVYIVTPSSDVPAGTTLFARLSRDGSPVEDTDQLTAQQDYNDVCVWFAFDAETAAEVLESGSYNAEVFVNGASAGSVTFDIQ
;
A
#
# COMPACT_ATOMS: atom_id res chain seq x y z
N VAL A 1 37.34 -6.28 57.90
CA VAL A 1 37.54 -4.82 57.82
C VAL A 1 36.51 -4.29 56.85
N SER A 2 35.57 -3.49 57.35
CA SER A 2 34.47 -2.81 56.64
C SER A 2 34.63 -1.31 56.88
N LEU A 3 34.41 -0.46 55.87
CA LEU A 3 33.99 0.96 55.86
C LEU A 3 33.67 1.30 54.37
N ALA A 4 32.42 1.59 53.92
CA ALA A 4 31.63 2.85 53.96
C ALA A 4 32.29 4.00 53.14
N GLN A 5 31.67 4.81 52.25
CA GLN A 5 30.31 5.40 52.12
C GLN A 5 29.98 5.86 50.66
N ASP A 6 28.69 6.14 50.42
CA ASP A 6 27.99 6.69 49.23
C ASP A 6 28.28 8.17 48.85
N SER A 7 28.02 8.56 47.59
CA SER A 7 26.99 9.58 47.19
C SER A 7 27.11 10.04 45.71
N GLU A 8 25.95 10.40 45.12
CA GLU A 8 25.57 10.53 43.70
C GLU A 8 26.00 11.83 42.95
N PRO A 9 25.85 11.92 41.60
CA PRO A 9 25.98 13.16 40.85
C PRO A 9 24.63 13.90 40.61
N GLY A 10 24.68 15.23 40.68
CA GLY A 10 23.55 16.18 40.54
C GLY A 10 23.23 16.67 39.11
N PRO A 11 22.31 17.64 38.97
CA PRO A 11 21.49 17.85 37.76
C PRO A 11 22.07 18.85 36.77
N VAL A 12 21.68 18.75 35.49
CA VAL A 12 21.93 19.77 34.45
C VAL A 12 20.59 20.34 33.95
N ILE A 13 20.50 21.67 34.01
CA ILE A 13 19.34 22.52 33.71
C ILE A 13 19.40 22.96 32.23
N ASN A 14 18.27 22.85 31.53
CA ASN A 14 18.04 23.39 30.18
C ASN A 14 17.93 24.92 30.21
N LEU A 15 18.67 25.62 29.35
CA LEU A 15 18.55 27.05 29.12
C LEU A 15 17.85 27.32 27.79
N ILE A 16 16.68 27.96 27.88
CA ILE A 16 15.95 28.59 26.76
C ILE A 16 16.62 29.93 26.47
N LEU A 17 16.90 30.23 25.20
CA LEU A 17 17.28 31.58 24.75
C LEU A 17 16.16 32.19 23.90
N SER A 18 15.51 33.20 24.47
CA SER A 18 14.66 34.17 23.78
C SER A 18 15.52 35.36 23.37
N ALA A 19 15.38 35.85 22.14
CA ALA A 19 15.75 37.23 21.80
C ALA A 19 14.84 37.74 20.68
N ALA A 20 14.09 38.80 21.00
CA ALA A 20 13.37 39.64 20.06
C ALA A 20 14.13 40.97 19.89
N SER A 21 14.26 41.43 18.66
CA SER A 21 14.41 42.86 18.34
C SER A 21 14.01 43.12 16.89
N ALA A 22 13.09 44.07 16.72
CA ALA A 22 12.51 44.53 15.47
C ALA A 22 13.41 45.51 14.71
N LEU A 23 13.16 45.68 13.40
CA LEU A 23 13.02 46.98 12.68
C LEU A 23 12.56 46.75 11.22
N ASN A 24 11.35 47.27 10.90
CA ASN A 24 10.79 47.90 9.68
C ASN A 24 11.45 47.70 8.28
N ASP A 25 10.78 47.77 7.12
CA ASP A 25 9.40 47.97 6.64
C ASP A 25 9.50 47.93 5.09
N ALA A 26 8.60 47.21 4.38
CA ALA A 26 8.21 47.49 2.99
C ALA A 26 7.07 46.54 2.57
N GLY A 27 5.90 47.13 2.32
CA GLY A 27 4.61 46.46 2.17
C GLY A 27 4.42 45.56 0.94
N GLY A 28 3.48 44.64 1.11
CA GLY A 28 2.82 43.84 0.09
C GLY A 28 1.67 43.06 0.74
N ASN A 29 0.44 43.58 0.65
CA ASN A 29 -0.77 42.97 1.21
C ASN A 29 -1.18 41.73 0.38
N GLU A 30 -1.05 40.54 0.96
CA GLU A 30 -1.81 39.34 0.60
C GLU A 30 -2.57 38.88 1.86
N PRO A 31 -3.85 38.49 1.79
CA PRO A 31 -4.62 38.13 2.97
C PRO A 31 -4.16 36.76 3.48
N VAL A 32 -3.48 36.76 4.63
CA VAL A 32 -3.18 35.55 5.39
C VAL A 32 -4.51 35.02 5.94
N ALA A 33 -4.93 33.85 5.45
CA ALA A 33 -6.05 33.10 6.03
C ALA A 33 -5.77 32.87 7.53
N GLN A 34 -6.74 33.21 8.38
CA GLN A 34 -6.66 32.93 9.81
C GLN A 34 -6.53 31.42 9.99
N VAL A 35 -5.37 30.98 10.49
CA VAL A 35 -5.20 29.63 11.02
C VAL A 35 -5.92 29.63 12.36
N ASP A 36 -7.01 28.86 12.46
CA ASP A 36 -7.66 28.60 13.73
C ASP A 36 -6.66 27.99 14.72
N PRO A 37 -6.76 28.31 16.02
CA PRO A 37 -5.83 27.76 17.01
C PRO A 37 -5.95 26.22 17.05
N PRO A 38 -4.88 25.51 17.43
CA PRO A 38 -4.92 24.06 17.59
C PRO A 38 -6.03 23.69 18.57
N VAL A 39 -6.92 22.78 18.16
CA VAL A 39 -7.85 22.14 19.09
C VAL A 39 -6.99 21.41 20.14
N GLU A 40 -7.12 21.83 21.39
CA GLU A 40 -6.42 21.25 22.53
C GLU A 40 -6.86 19.78 22.68
N ALA A 41 -5.92 18.85 22.45
CA ALA A 41 -6.16 17.42 22.59
C ALA A 41 -6.57 17.12 24.04
N GLN A 42 -7.83 16.70 24.21
CA GLN A 42 -8.31 16.17 25.49
C GLN A 42 -7.63 14.81 25.76
N PRO A 43 -7.47 14.38 27.01
CA PRO A 43 -6.88 13.09 27.33
C PRO A 43 -7.81 11.97 26.81
N THR A 44 -7.33 11.19 25.85
CA THR A 44 -8.07 10.05 25.29
C THR A 44 -8.00 8.89 26.29
N GLU A 45 -9.06 8.68 27.07
CA GLU A 45 -9.28 7.37 27.69
C GLU A 45 -9.43 6.34 26.56
N MET A 46 -8.81 5.16 26.68
CA MET A 46 -8.99 4.06 25.72
C MET A 46 -10.48 3.78 25.56
N ARG A 47 -10.98 3.71 24.32
CA ARG A 47 -12.39 3.38 24.06
C ARG A 47 -12.72 2.03 24.69
N THR A 48 -13.85 1.96 25.40
CA THR A 48 -14.36 0.65 25.83
C THR A 48 -14.86 -0.13 24.61
N PRO A 49 -15.02 -1.46 24.68
CA PRO A 49 -15.61 -2.23 23.58
C PRO A 49 -17.02 -1.73 23.19
N ASP A 50 -17.77 -1.19 24.17
CA ASP A 50 -19.07 -0.53 23.96
C ASP A 50 -18.95 0.88 23.35
N ASP A 51 -17.74 1.46 23.26
CA ASP A 51 -17.44 2.73 22.57
C ASP A 51 -16.84 2.50 21.17
N ILE A 52 -16.45 1.27 20.81
CA ILE A 52 -16.16 0.85 19.43
C ILE A 52 -17.49 0.67 18.66
N VAL A 53 -18.41 1.62 18.84
CA VAL A 53 -19.72 1.69 18.17
C VAL A 53 -19.58 2.27 16.75
N LEU A 54 -18.44 2.90 16.46
CA LEU A 54 -18.20 3.56 15.18
C LEU A 54 -18.40 2.63 13.97
N TYR A 55 -18.03 1.36 14.11
CA TYR A 55 -18.09 0.37 13.02
C TYR A 55 -19.30 -0.56 13.11
N ASN A 56 -20.08 -0.47 14.19
CA ASN A 56 -21.13 -1.42 14.46
C ASN A 56 -22.26 -1.32 13.42
N GLY A 57 -22.58 -2.45 12.78
CA GLY A 57 -23.60 -2.54 11.74
C GLY A 57 -23.15 -2.06 10.35
N MET A 58 -21.89 -1.63 10.19
CA MET A 58 -21.31 -1.39 8.87
C MET A 58 -20.85 -2.72 8.24
N ILE A 59 -20.91 -2.79 6.91
CA ILE A 59 -20.42 -3.95 6.17
C ILE A 59 -18.90 -3.91 6.19
N ALA A 60 -18.29 -5.03 6.59
CA ALA A 60 -16.85 -5.26 6.56
C ALA A 60 -16.55 -6.39 5.58
N GLU A 61 -15.62 -6.16 4.65
CA GLU A 61 -15.23 -7.10 3.59
C GLU A 61 -13.71 -7.07 3.40
N ARG A 62 -13.18 -7.99 2.60
CA ARG A 62 -11.80 -7.93 2.11
C ARG A 62 -11.78 -7.74 0.59
N THR A 63 -10.76 -7.06 0.09
CA THR A 63 -10.43 -7.07 -1.35
C THR A 63 -9.99 -8.45 -1.81
N ALA A 64 -9.89 -8.67 -3.12
CA ALA A 64 -9.39 -9.93 -3.68
C ALA A 64 -7.97 -10.27 -3.20
N ASP A 65 -7.14 -9.25 -2.99
CA ASP A 65 -5.78 -9.35 -2.47
C ASP A 65 -5.70 -9.16 -0.93
N GLY A 66 -6.83 -9.19 -0.22
CA GLY A 66 -6.91 -9.34 1.24
C GLY A 66 -6.91 -8.05 2.09
N GLY A 67 -6.85 -6.86 1.50
CA GLY A 67 -6.99 -5.58 2.20
C GLY A 67 -8.39 -5.38 2.80
N PHE A 68 -8.50 -4.60 3.87
CA PHE A 68 -9.72 -4.52 4.68
C PHE A 68 -10.61 -3.37 4.23
N ILE A 69 -11.89 -3.65 3.95
CA ILE A 69 -12.87 -2.65 3.50
C ILE A 69 -13.98 -2.49 4.55
N LEU A 70 -14.41 -1.25 4.75
CA LEU A 70 -15.60 -0.85 5.50
C LEU A 70 -16.53 -0.01 4.62
N GLY A 71 -17.83 -0.32 4.64
CA GLY A 71 -18.88 0.47 3.99
C GLY A 71 -19.72 -0.30 2.99
N ASP A 72 -20.69 0.37 2.38
CA ASP A 72 -21.57 -0.22 1.36
C ASP A 72 -20.75 -0.68 0.14
N PRO A 73 -20.81 -1.96 -0.27
CA PRO A 73 -20.08 -2.47 -1.43
C PRO A 73 -20.46 -1.76 -2.74
N ASN A 74 -21.63 -1.10 -2.79
CA ASN A 74 -22.11 -0.34 -3.94
C ASN A 74 -21.71 1.15 -3.91
N ALA A 75 -21.02 1.61 -2.87
CA ALA A 75 -20.59 3.00 -2.82
C ALA A 75 -19.58 3.29 -3.95
N PRO A 76 -19.71 4.43 -4.64
CA PRO A 76 -19.03 4.68 -5.92
C PRO A 76 -17.52 4.95 -5.80
N VAL A 77 -17.06 5.28 -4.59
CA VAL A 77 -15.69 5.72 -4.30
C VAL A 77 -15.15 4.94 -3.11
N THR A 78 -13.87 4.59 -3.16
CA THR A 78 -13.12 4.04 -2.01
C THR A 78 -11.98 4.99 -1.67
N ILE A 79 -11.86 5.39 -0.40
CA ILE A 79 -10.64 6.00 0.13
C ILE A 79 -9.76 4.88 0.65
N VAL A 80 -8.51 4.81 0.16
CA VAL A 80 -7.54 3.77 0.52
C VAL A 80 -6.46 4.40 1.38
N ALA A 81 -6.30 3.93 2.61
CA ALA A 81 -5.32 4.42 3.56
C ALA A 81 -4.23 3.36 3.79
N PHE A 82 -2.97 3.74 3.54
CA PHE A 82 -1.78 2.98 3.87
C PHE A 82 -1.21 3.51 5.18
N GLU A 83 -1.30 2.72 6.25
CA GLU A 83 -1.03 3.17 7.60
C GLU A 83 -0.26 2.16 8.44
N ASP A 84 0.30 2.67 9.54
CA ASP A 84 1.09 1.92 10.51
C ASP A 84 0.61 2.30 11.91
N PHE A 85 0.16 1.32 12.71
CA PHE A 85 -0.32 1.53 14.07
C PHE A 85 0.71 2.20 14.99
N THR A 86 2.00 2.02 14.68
CA THR A 86 3.13 2.59 15.43
C THR A 86 3.52 3.99 14.95
N CYS A 87 2.94 4.49 13.86
CA CYS A 87 3.23 5.81 13.32
C CYS A 87 2.50 6.91 14.11
N PRO A 88 3.23 7.87 14.71
CA PRO A 88 2.61 9.00 15.42
C PRO A 88 1.78 9.92 14.51
N HIS A 89 2.05 9.95 13.20
CA HIS A 89 1.25 10.72 12.26
C HIS A 89 -0.09 10.02 11.94
N CYS A 90 -0.11 8.69 11.84
CA CYS A 90 -1.35 7.92 11.67
C CYS A 90 -2.22 8.05 12.93
N GLN A 91 -1.64 7.89 14.12
CA GLN A 91 -2.35 8.09 15.39
C GLN A 91 -3.02 9.47 15.51
N ARG A 92 -2.38 10.54 15.00
CA ARG A 92 -2.99 11.88 14.94
C ARG A 92 -4.01 12.04 13.82
N TYR A 93 -3.98 11.17 12.83
CA TYR A 93 -4.89 11.19 11.69
C TYR A 93 -6.21 10.47 11.96
N GLU A 94 -6.22 9.47 12.86
CA GLU A 94 -7.40 8.68 13.22
C GLU A 94 -8.67 9.48 13.53
N PRO A 95 -8.65 10.62 14.25
CA PRO A 95 -9.87 11.43 14.41
C PRO A 95 -10.47 11.93 13.08
N THR A 96 -9.62 12.13 12.06
CA THR A 96 -10.06 12.48 10.70
C THR A 96 -10.68 11.27 10.00
N VAL A 97 -10.09 10.08 10.17
CA VAL A 97 -10.64 8.81 9.67
C VAL A 97 -12.01 8.54 10.30
N ASP A 98 -12.13 8.67 11.62
CA ASP A 98 -13.41 8.53 12.34
C ASP A 98 -14.47 9.50 11.80
N GLN A 99 -14.10 10.77 11.59
CA GLN A 99 -15.00 11.77 11.04
C GLN A 99 -15.40 11.45 9.59
N PHE A 100 -14.45 10.96 8.78
CA PHE A 100 -14.70 10.53 7.41
C PHE A 100 -15.68 9.35 7.36
N ILE A 101 -15.48 8.34 8.21
CA ILE A 101 -16.32 7.16 8.31
C ILE A 101 -17.76 7.56 8.67
N GLN A 102 -17.94 8.43 9.66
CA GLN A 102 -19.27 8.90 10.06
C GLN A 102 -19.98 9.71 8.96
N GLN A 103 -19.25 10.53 8.20
CA GLN A 103 -19.86 11.43 7.22
C GLN A 103 -20.14 10.75 5.88
N TYR A 104 -19.23 9.89 5.40
CA TYR A 104 -19.26 9.39 4.03
C TYR A 104 -19.45 7.87 3.95
N VAL A 105 -18.84 7.10 4.86
CA VAL A 105 -18.94 5.64 4.83
C VAL A 105 -20.30 5.18 5.39
N ALA A 106 -20.70 5.72 6.54
CA ALA A 106 -21.99 5.43 7.16
C ALA A 106 -23.19 5.81 6.27
N THR A 107 -23.01 6.74 5.34
CA THR A 107 -24.05 7.23 4.44
C THR A 107 -24.02 6.56 3.05
N GLY A 108 -23.10 5.61 2.82
CA GLY A 108 -22.94 4.91 1.54
C GLY A 108 -22.37 5.79 0.41
N GLN A 109 -21.83 6.96 0.74
CA GLN A 109 -21.21 7.85 -0.26
C GLN A 109 -19.79 7.38 -0.62
N ALA A 110 -19.11 6.69 0.28
CA ALA A 110 -17.79 6.11 0.06
C ALA A 110 -17.60 4.80 0.84
N ARG A 111 -16.54 4.08 0.49
CA ARG A 111 -15.93 2.99 1.28
C ARG A 111 -14.61 3.48 1.87
N PHE A 112 -14.19 2.86 2.95
CA PHE A 112 -12.85 3.02 3.50
C PHE A 112 -12.11 1.69 3.36
N GLU A 113 -10.91 1.73 2.78
CA GLU A 113 -10.01 0.59 2.68
C GLU A 113 -8.75 0.87 3.47
N TYR A 114 -8.38 -0.06 4.34
CA TYR A 114 -7.14 -0.02 5.10
C TYR A 114 -6.12 -1.00 4.52
N ARG A 115 -4.89 -0.52 4.38
CA ARG A 115 -3.74 -1.27 3.91
C ARG A 115 -2.59 -1.12 4.90
N PHE A 116 -2.03 -2.25 5.32
CA PHE A 116 -0.89 -2.23 6.23
C PHE A 116 0.37 -1.69 5.55
N PHE A 117 1.06 -0.77 6.23
CA PHE A 117 2.35 -0.25 5.77
C PHE A 117 3.34 -0.07 6.93
N PRO A 118 3.77 -1.18 7.57
CA PRO A 118 4.51 -1.17 8.83
C PRO A 118 5.98 -0.75 8.65
N ILE A 119 6.26 0.55 8.71
CA ILE A 119 7.58 1.13 8.38
C ILE A 119 8.24 1.89 9.53
N VAL A 120 7.53 2.16 10.63
CA VAL A 120 7.99 3.09 11.67
C VAL A 120 8.74 2.36 12.78
N ASP A 121 8.11 1.37 13.44
CA ASP A 121 8.72 0.64 14.54
C ASP A 121 9.10 -0.80 14.14
N PRO A 122 10.40 -1.15 14.12
CA PRO A 122 10.85 -2.48 13.69
C PRO A 122 10.50 -3.61 14.68
N THR A 123 10.05 -3.28 15.89
CA THR A 123 9.66 -4.23 16.94
C THR A 123 8.16 -4.52 16.89
N TYR A 124 7.33 -3.48 16.73
CA TYR A 124 5.89 -3.56 16.94
C TYR A 124 5.03 -3.32 15.71
N ALA A 125 5.55 -2.73 14.62
CA ALA A 125 4.72 -2.41 13.45
C ALA A 125 4.15 -3.67 12.78
N VAL A 126 4.98 -4.71 12.63
CA VAL A 126 4.54 -6.02 12.12
C VAL A 126 3.62 -6.72 13.12
N LEU A 127 3.98 -6.74 14.41
CA LEU A 127 3.16 -7.41 15.43
C LEU A 127 1.73 -6.84 15.49
N THR A 128 1.59 -5.52 15.51
CA THR A 128 0.28 -4.85 15.61
C THR A 128 -0.59 -5.14 14.39
N THR A 129 0.02 -5.14 13.20
CA THR A 129 -0.60 -5.55 11.95
C THR A 129 -1.11 -7.01 12.02
N GLN A 130 -0.26 -7.93 12.44
CA GLN A 130 -0.61 -9.34 12.59
C GLN A 130 -1.73 -9.56 13.59
N LEU A 131 -1.75 -8.82 14.69
CA LEU A 131 -2.84 -8.87 15.68
C LEU A 131 -4.16 -8.37 15.09
N ALA A 132 -4.14 -7.33 14.24
CA ALA A 132 -5.34 -6.82 13.57
C ALA A 132 -5.90 -7.85 12.57
N GLU A 133 -5.04 -8.42 11.73
CA GLU A 133 -5.41 -9.47 10.77
C GLU A 133 -5.97 -10.71 11.48
N CYS A 134 -5.27 -11.22 12.49
CA CYS A 134 -5.70 -12.40 13.25
C CYS A 134 -6.98 -12.17 14.07
N SER A 135 -7.30 -10.91 14.40
CA SER A 135 -8.58 -10.59 15.04
C SER A 135 -9.74 -10.88 14.08
N ASP A 136 -9.59 -10.53 12.80
CA ASP A 136 -10.56 -10.82 11.74
C ASP A 136 -10.68 -12.32 11.44
N ASP A 137 -9.55 -13.04 11.39
CA ASP A 137 -9.53 -14.48 11.17
C ASP A 137 -10.28 -15.25 12.27
N GLN A 138 -10.16 -14.78 13.52
CA GLN A 138 -10.87 -15.37 14.64
C GLN A 138 -12.35 -14.98 14.67
N ARG A 139 -12.67 -13.74 14.30
CA ARG A 139 -14.04 -13.22 14.25
C ARG A 139 -14.18 -12.26 13.05
N PRO A 140 -14.88 -12.67 11.98
CA PRO A 140 -15.07 -11.84 10.80
C PRO A 140 -15.59 -10.44 11.15
N GLY A 141 -14.90 -9.41 10.64
CA GLY A 141 -15.18 -8.00 10.90
C GLY A 141 -14.46 -7.42 12.13
N ALA A 142 -13.85 -8.25 12.99
CA ALA A 142 -13.16 -7.77 14.18
C ALA A 142 -11.84 -7.05 13.87
N PHE A 143 -11.36 -7.07 12.61
CA PHE A 143 -10.28 -6.18 12.16
C PHE A 143 -10.54 -4.73 12.56
N TRP A 144 -11.75 -4.21 12.31
CA TRP A 144 -12.05 -2.79 12.54
C TRP A 144 -12.07 -2.45 14.03
N GLU A 145 -12.52 -3.38 14.87
CA GLU A 145 -12.43 -3.20 16.32
C GLU A 145 -10.97 -3.21 16.79
N ALA A 146 -10.15 -4.13 16.25
CA ALA A 146 -8.72 -4.17 16.51
C ALA A 146 -8.00 -2.92 15.99
N HIS A 147 -8.37 -2.40 14.83
CA HIS A 147 -7.84 -1.17 14.25
C HIS A 147 -8.01 0.01 15.21
N ALA A 148 -9.26 0.28 15.64
CA ALA A 148 -9.54 1.34 16.60
C ALA A 148 -8.75 1.15 17.90
N LEU A 149 -8.75 -0.07 18.45
CA LEU A 149 -8.07 -0.37 19.70
C LEU A 149 -6.54 -0.21 19.59
N LEU A 150 -5.93 -0.66 18.50
CA LEU A 150 -4.48 -0.58 18.31
C LEU A 150 -4.01 0.87 18.17
N PHE A 151 -4.76 1.73 17.49
CA PHE A 151 -4.45 3.16 17.47
C PHE A 151 -4.65 3.84 18.82
N ASP A 152 -5.68 3.44 19.59
CA ASP A 152 -5.89 3.93 20.96
C ASP A 152 -4.72 3.52 21.87
N ILE A 153 -4.28 2.26 21.79
CA ILE A 153 -3.09 1.76 22.52
C ILE A 153 -1.86 2.57 22.12
N GLY A 154 -1.62 2.73 20.82
CA GLY A 154 -0.47 3.47 20.29
C GLY A 154 -0.43 4.92 20.81
N THR A 155 -1.59 5.57 20.88
CA THR A 155 -1.73 6.95 21.36
C THR A 155 -1.60 7.08 22.87
N ALA A 156 -2.19 6.15 23.64
CA ALA A 156 -2.29 6.26 25.09
C ALA A 156 -1.06 5.72 25.83
N THR A 157 -0.59 4.53 25.45
CA THR A 157 0.44 3.79 26.20
C THR A 157 1.64 3.36 25.36
N GLY A 158 1.50 3.31 24.04
CA GLY A 158 2.43 2.62 23.16
C GLY A 158 2.32 1.10 23.26
N PHE A 159 3.15 0.40 22.49
CA PHE A 159 3.13 -1.06 22.36
C PHE A 159 4.24 -1.73 23.17
N ASP A 160 3.92 -2.87 23.78
CA ASP A 160 4.86 -3.72 24.47
C ASP A 160 4.49 -5.22 24.38
N GLY A 161 5.19 -6.08 25.13
CA GLY A 161 4.93 -7.52 25.17
C GLY A 161 3.55 -7.93 25.70
N THR A 162 2.76 -7.00 26.25
CA THR A 162 1.39 -7.21 26.72
C THR A 162 0.33 -6.87 25.67
N THR A 163 0.70 -6.23 24.56
CA THR A 163 -0.22 -5.77 23.50
C THR A 163 -1.20 -6.86 23.05
N ALA A 164 -0.71 -8.07 22.73
CA ALA A 164 -1.56 -9.17 22.30
C ALA A 164 -2.60 -9.59 23.36
N ARG A 165 -2.23 -9.51 24.65
CA ARG A 165 -3.15 -9.79 25.77
C ARG A 165 -4.23 -8.72 25.84
N LEU A 166 -3.83 -7.46 25.72
CA LEU A 166 -4.76 -6.33 25.77
C LEU A 166 -5.79 -6.40 24.63
N VAL A 167 -5.34 -6.69 23.40
CA VAL A 167 -6.24 -6.92 22.25
C VAL A 167 -7.21 -8.06 22.54
N ALA A 168 -6.68 -9.21 23.01
CA ALA A 168 -7.52 -10.36 23.34
C ALA A 168 -8.61 -10.04 24.37
N ASP A 169 -8.21 -9.42 25.48
CA ASP A 169 -9.10 -9.17 26.61
C ASP A 169 -10.16 -8.11 26.28
N GLN A 170 -9.80 -7.05 25.54
CA GLN A 170 -10.74 -5.99 25.16
C GLN A 170 -11.75 -6.46 24.11
N LEU A 171 -11.31 -7.24 23.12
CA LEU A 171 -12.19 -7.68 22.03
C LEU A 171 -12.91 -9.00 22.30
N GLY A 172 -12.71 -9.60 23.48
CA GLY A 172 -13.26 -10.91 23.83
C GLY A 172 -12.71 -12.05 22.97
N LEU A 173 -11.50 -11.88 22.45
CA LEU A 173 -10.81 -12.80 21.56
C LEU A 173 -9.96 -13.79 22.36
N ASN A 174 -9.67 -14.96 21.81
CA ASN A 174 -8.80 -15.94 22.47
C ASN A 174 -7.34 -15.60 22.22
N TYR A 175 -6.65 -15.19 23.29
CA TYR A 175 -5.23 -14.85 23.27
C TYR A 175 -4.31 -15.90 22.66
N ASN A 176 -4.53 -17.20 22.95
CA ASN A 176 -3.63 -18.24 22.45
C ASN A 176 -3.78 -18.40 20.94
N ASP A 177 -5.00 -18.27 20.42
CA ASP A 177 -5.28 -18.34 18.98
C ASP A 177 -4.67 -17.14 18.26
N LEU A 178 -4.74 -15.93 18.84
CA LEU A 178 -4.04 -14.75 18.32
C LEU A 178 -2.52 -14.97 18.23
N LEU A 179 -1.90 -15.49 19.30
CA LEU A 179 -0.46 -15.79 19.30
C LEU A 179 -0.07 -16.89 18.30
N GLN A 180 -0.96 -17.85 18.06
CA GLN A 180 -0.71 -18.92 17.10
C GLN A 180 -0.86 -18.43 15.65
N CYS A 181 -1.82 -17.54 15.40
CA CYS A 181 -2.07 -16.95 14.08
C CYS A 181 -0.96 -15.96 13.69
N ALA A 182 -0.59 -15.04 14.59
CA ALA A 182 0.25 -13.88 14.27
C ALA A 182 1.53 -14.20 13.47
N PRO A 183 2.32 -15.23 13.78
CA PRO A 183 3.54 -15.54 13.00
C PRO A 183 3.32 -15.86 11.52
N ASN A 184 2.08 -16.22 11.12
CA ASN A 184 1.72 -16.56 9.74
C ASN A 184 0.78 -15.52 9.10
N ALA A 185 0.39 -14.48 9.84
CA ALA A 185 -0.36 -13.36 9.30
C ALA A 185 0.61 -12.48 8.49
N ASP A 186 0.45 -12.50 7.17
CA ASP A 186 1.37 -11.91 6.21
C ASP A 186 0.70 -10.96 5.22
N GLN A 187 -0.56 -10.56 5.45
CA GLN A 187 -1.27 -9.60 4.61
C GLN A 187 -0.47 -8.30 4.41
N TYR A 188 0.31 -7.92 5.42
CA TYR A 188 1.19 -6.75 5.36
C TYR A 188 2.24 -6.80 4.26
N VAL A 189 2.66 -7.99 3.83
CA VAL A 189 3.62 -8.16 2.74
C VAL A 189 2.99 -7.70 1.42
N THR A 190 1.75 -8.16 1.17
CA THR A 190 0.95 -7.78 0.00
C THR A 190 0.63 -6.30 0.02
N ASP A 191 0.12 -5.78 1.14
CA ASP A 191 -0.26 -4.38 1.28
C ASP A 191 0.95 -3.43 1.15
N TYR A 192 2.09 -3.80 1.75
CA TYR A 192 3.32 -3.03 1.65
C TYR A 192 3.84 -2.98 0.20
N ALA A 193 3.86 -4.12 -0.50
CA ALA A 193 4.26 -4.18 -1.90
C ALA A 193 3.34 -3.34 -2.80
N LEU A 194 2.03 -3.39 -2.57
CA LEU A 194 1.06 -2.55 -3.25
C LEU A 194 1.35 -1.06 -3.01
N GLY A 195 1.52 -0.65 -1.75
CA GLY A 195 1.84 0.74 -1.41
C GLY A 195 3.14 1.23 -2.06
N GLN A 196 4.19 0.39 -2.09
CA GLN A 196 5.43 0.71 -2.79
C GLN A 196 5.21 0.91 -4.30
N SER A 197 4.44 0.02 -4.94
CA SER A 197 4.13 0.10 -6.38
C SER A 197 3.31 1.35 -6.74
N LEU A 198 2.50 1.85 -5.81
CA LEU A 198 1.67 3.05 -5.97
C LEU A 198 2.41 4.34 -5.59
N GLY A 199 3.68 4.25 -5.16
CA GLY A 199 4.50 5.41 -4.82
C GLY A 199 4.24 5.97 -3.42
N ILE A 200 3.66 5.20 -2.50
CA ILE A 200 3.51 5.58 -1.10
C ILE A 200 4.91 5.70 -0.47
N GLN A 201 5.23 6.92 -0.02
CA GLN A 201 6.55 7.26 0.53
C GLN A 201 6.56 7.31 2.07
N GLY A 202 5.41 7.17 2.71
CA GLY A 202 5.28 7.25 4.16
C GLY A 202 3.84 7.14 4.63
N THR A 203 3.66 7.12 5.95
CA THR A 203 2.37 6.94 6.58
C THR A 203 1.92 8.17 7.38
N PRO A 204 0.63 8.53 7.36
CA PRO A 204 -0.41 7.96 6.50
C PRO A 204 -0.18 8.30 5.02
N GLY A 205 -0.48 7.36 4.14
CA GLY A 205 -0.54 7.56 2.69
C GLY A 205 -1.95 7.31 2.20
N VAL A 206 -2.64 8.35 1.71
CA VAL A 206 -4.07 8.26 1.40
C VAL A 206 -4.33 8.47 -0.08
N MET A 207 -5.07 7.55 -0.67
CA MET A 207 -5.41 7.50 -2.09
C MET A 207 -6.93 7.39 -2.28
N ILE A 208 -7.38 7.61 -3.50
CA ILE A 208 -8.77 7.47 -3.91
C ILE A 208 -8.90 6.48 -5.07
N ARG A 209 -9.92 5.63 -5.03
CA ARG A 209 -10.24 4.64 -6.07
C ARG A 209 -11.70 4.78 -6.51
N TYR A 210 -11.93 4.69 -7.81
CA TYR A 210 -13.27 4.76 -8.43
C TYR A 210 -13.57 3.42 -9.11
N GLY A 211 -14.62 2.73 -8.67
CA GLY A 211 -14.91 1.37 -9.13
C GLY A 211 -13.71 0.43 -8.92
N ASP A 212 -13.35 -0.29 -9.98
CA ASP A 212 -12.27 -1.29 -9.99
C ASP A 212 -10.93 -0.75 -10.54
N ALA A 213 -10.81 0.58 -10.74
CA ALA A 213 -9.57 1.19 -11.21
C ALA A 213 -8.45 1.09 -10.16
N ALA A 214 -7.19 1.33 -10.54
CA ALA A 214 -6.12 1.43 -9.55
C ALA A 214 -6.33 2.65 -8.60
N PRO A 215 -5.92 2.58 -7.32
CA PRO A 215 -5.87 3.76 -6.46
C PRO A 215 -4.96 4.84 -7.04
N GLN A 216 -5.35 6.11 -6.90
CA GLN A 216 -4.57 7.27 -7.33
C GLN A 216 -4.45 8.31 -6.22
N PHE A 217 -3.44 9.16 -6.27
CA PHE A 217 -3.33 10.27 -5.33
C PHE A 217 -4.51 11.23 -5.46
N ILE A 218 -4.95 11.76 -4.33
CA ILE A 218 -6.05 12.71 -4.28
C ILE A 218 -5.58 14.05 -4.87
N VAL A 219 -6.38 14.60 -5.78
CA VAL A 219 -6.13 15.91 -6.39
C VAL A 219 -7.34 16.81 -6.15
N VAL A 220 -7.16 17.91 -5.43
CA VAL A 220 -8.20 18.91 -5.17
C VAL A 220 -7.63 20.29 -5.46
N ASP A 221 -8.34 21.07 -6.28
CA ASP A 221 -7.92 22.43 -6.69
C ASP A 221 -6.48 22.51 -7.22
N GLY A 222 -6.04 21.47 -7.95
CA GLY A 222 -4.69 21.37 -8.51
C GLY A 222 -3.60 20.98 -7.50
N THR A 223 -3.95 20.78 -6.23
CA THR A 223 -3.04 20.28 -5.19
C THR A 223 -3.09 18.77 -5.17
N ILE A 224 -1.92 18.13 -5.29
CA ILE A 224 -1.76 16.68 -5.16
C ILE A 224 -1.44 16.36 -3.70
N TYR A 225 -2.18 15.43 -3.12
CA TYR A 225 -1.96 14.91 -1.77
C TYR A 225 -1.24 13.57 -1.87
N ASP A 226 0.09 13.64 -2.02
CA ASP A 226 0.98 12.47 -2.14
C ASP A 226 1.71 12.10 -0.85
N ARG A 227 1.46 12.86 0.23
CA ARG A 227 2.06 12.67 1.56
C ARG A 227 1.09 13.04 2.67
N GLY A 228 1.10 12.23 3.72
CA GLY A 228 0.27 12.46 4.89
C GLY A 228 -1.21 12.22 4.62
N GLY A 229 -2.01 12.51 5.64
CA GLY A 229 -3.45 12.26 5.64
C GLY A 229 -4.20 13.55 5.30
N PRO A 230 -4.92 13.61 4.18
CA PRO A 230 -5.74 14.77 3.84
C PRO A 230 -6.84 14.99 4.88
N ALA A 231 -7.11 16.26 5.21
CA ALA A 231 -8.23 16.60 6.09
C ALA A 231 -9.58 16.15 5.50
N VAL A 232 -10.58 15.91 6.34
CA VAL A 232 -11.88 15.36 5.94
C VAL A 232 -12.58 16.19 4.85
N ASN A 233 -12.39 17.52 4.84
CA ASN A 233 -12.98 18.40 3.84
C ASN A 233 -12.33 18.20 2.46
N ILE A 234 -11.06 17.81 2.40
CA ILE A 234 -10.37 17.44 1.16
C ILE A 234 -10.89 16.09 0.65
N LEU A 235 -11.05 15.11 1.55
CA LEU A 235 -11.66 13.82 1.20
C LEU A 235 -13.08 14.01 0.63
N GLY A 236 -13.88 14.86 1.29
CA GLY A 236 -15.22 15.21 0.82
C GLY A 236 -15.23 15.91 -0.54
N ALA A 237 -14.30 16.84 -0.78
CA ALA A 237 -14.16 17.51 -2.08
C ALA A 237 -13.78 16.52 -3.20
N ALA A 238 -12.88 15.57 -2.91
CA ALA A 238 -12.48 14.53 -3.85
C ALA A 238 -13.64 13.60 -4.21
N ILE A 239 -14.47 13.21 -3.24
CA ILE A 239 -15.68 12.40 -3.47
C ILE A 239 -16.71 13.15 -4.31
N ALA A 240 -16.91 14.44 -4.04
CA ALA A 240 -17.91 15.26 -4.73
C ALA A 240 -17.55 15.57 -6.19
N ALA A 241 -16.27 15.50 -6.55
CA ALA A 241 -15.77 15.80 -7.88
C ALA A 241 -14.92 14.62 -8.41
N PRO A 242 -15.53 13.47 -8.74
CA PRO A 242 -14.81 12.39 -9.40
C PRO A 242 -14.12 12.95 -10.66
N PRO A 243 -12.88 12.51 -10.97
CA PRO A 243 -12.21 12.93 -12.19
C PRO A 243 -13.17 12.66 -13.36
N PRO A 244 -13.23 13.55 -14.36
CA PRO A 244 -14.09 13.34 -15.50
C PRO A 244 -13.82 11.94 -16.01
N VAL A 245 -14.86 11.09 -16.02
CA VAL A 245 -14.80 9.79 -16.68
C VAL A 245 -14.32 10.12 -18.08
N LEU A 246 -13.10 9.73 -18.40
CA LEU A 246 -12.67 9.69 -19.78
C LEU A 246 -13.54 8.60 -20.39
N GLU A 247 -14.74 8.98 -20.84
CA GLU A 247 -15.49 8.11 -21.74
C GLU A 247 -14.49 7.72 -22.82
N PRO A 248 -14.41 6.43 -23.19
CA PRO A 248 -13.55 6.02 -24.28
C PRO A 248 -14.02 6.84 -25.46
N THR A 249 -13.29 7.91 -25.77
CA THR A 249 -13.54 8.69 -26.95
C THR A 249 -13.33 7.68 -28.04
N LEU A 250 -14.41 7.34 -28.75
CA LEU A 250 -14.33 6.56 -29.97
C LEU A 250 -13.32 7.31 -30.84
N VAL A 251 -12.06 6.90 -30.78
CA VAL A 251 -11.03 7.41 -31.67
C VAL A 251 -11.58 7.05 -33.05
N PRO A 252 -11.94 8.03 -33.90
CA PRO A 252 -12.43 7.71 -35.21
C PRO A 252 -11.38 6.82 -35.86
N THR A 253 -11.79 5.67 -36.37
CA THR A 253 -10.91 4.69 -37.00
C THR A 253 -10.32 5.35 -38.23
N VAL A 254 -9.21 6.08 -38.06
CA VAL A 254 -8.41 6.56 -39.17
C VAL A 254 -7.68 5.33 -39.69
N ALA A 255 -8.05 4.91 -40.90
CA ALA A 255 -7.34 3.87 -41.62
C ALA A 255 -5.82 4.18 -41.55
N PRO A 256 -4.97 3.20 -41.20
CA PRO A 256 -3.57 3.47 -40.90
C PRO A 256 -2.91 4.05 -42.14
N VAL A 257 -2.49 5.32 -42.05
CA VAL A 257 -1.51 5.87 -42.97
C VAL A 257 -0.17 5.28 -42.54
N VAL A 258 0.23 4.22 -43.23
CA VAL A 258 1.55 3.63 -43.09
C VAL A 258 2.57 4.62 -43.63
N THR A 259 3.13 5.45 -42.76
CA THR A 259 4.43 6.07 -43.02
C THR A 259 5.51 5.03 -42.77
N PRO A 260 6.43 4.80 -43.71
CA PRO A 260 7.51 3.83 -43.51
C PRO A 260 8.44 4.35 -42.40
N VAL A 261 8.36 3.73 -41.23
CA VAL A 261 9.36 3.91 -40.17
C VAL A 261 10.64 3.23 -40.64
N LYS A 262 11.72 3.98 -40.55
CA LYS A 262 13.07 3.59 -40.88
C LYS A 262 13.65 2.78 -39.71
N GLY A 263 13.77 1.47 -39.89
CA GLY A 263 14.59 0.58 -39.07
C GLY A 263 13.83 -0.66 -38.58
N ASP A 264 14.17 -1.83 -39.13
CA ASP A 264 13.78 -3.14 -38.59
C ASP A 264 14.30 -3.28 -37.16
N ALA A 265 13.43 -3.16 -36.16
CA ALA A 265 13.67 -3.71 -34.83
C ALA A 265 13.17 -5.17 -34.86
N THR A 266 14.08 -6.11 -35.06
CA THR A 266 13.79 -7.55 -34.90
C THR A 266 13.56 -7.86 -33.41
N SER A 267 12.77 -8.89 -33.08
CA SER A 267 12.45 -9.28 -31.69
C SER A 267 13.66 -9.51 -30.77
N ALA A 268 14.85 -9.74 -31.33
CA ALA A 268 16.12 -9.88 -30.58
C ALA A 268 16.81 -8.54 -30.24
N SER A 269 16.35 -7.41 -30.76
CA SER A 269 17.01 -6.09 -30.60
C SER A 269 16.32 -5.16 -29.61
N ILE A 270 15.28 -5.62 -28.93
CA ILE A 270 14.50 -4.84 -27.94
C ILE A 270 14.88 -5.16 -26.50
N PHE A 271 15.54 -6.30 -26.25
CA PHE A 271 15.91 -6.76 -24.91
C PHE A 271 17.39 -7.11 -24.84
N GLU A 272 18.09 -6.63 -23.81
CA GLU A 272 19.47 -7.04 -23.55
C GLU A 272 19.55 -8.37 -22.78
N THR A 273 18.72 -8.55 -21.75
CA THR A 273 18.67 -9.77 -20.92
C THR A 273 17.29 -9.98 -20.29
N LEU A 274 16.99 -11.22 -19.89
CA LEU A 274 15.82 -11.57 -19.07
C LEU A 274 16.30 -12.05 -17.71
N VAL A 275 15.66 -11.58 -16.64
CA VAL A 275 15.95 -12.02 -15.28
C VAL A 275 14.68 -12.46 -14.58
N ALA A 276 14.78 -13.52 -13.79
CA ALA A 276 13.76 -13.85 -12.80
C ALA A 276 14.07 -13.10 -11.50
N ALA A 277 13.03 -12.64 -10.81
CA ALA A 277 13.16 -11.79 -9.64
C ALA A 277 12.06 -12.10 -8.62
N SER A 278 12.35 -11.86 -7.35
CA SER A 278 11.37 -12.00 -6.27
C SER A 278 10.52 -10.75 -6.06
N GLY A 279 10.82 -9.67 -6.78
CA GLY A 279 10.00 -8.46 -6.81
C GLY A 279 10.41 -7.54 -7.95
N VAL A 280 9.70 -6.43 -8.06
CA VAL A 280 10.03 -5.31 -8.95
C VAL A 280 10.04 -4.00 -8.16
N ASP A 281 10.93 -3.07 -8.53
CA ASP A 281 11.03 -1.75 -7.92
C ASP A 281 10.05 -0.75 -8.55
N THR A 282 10.11 0.51 -8.10
CA THR A 282 9.24 1.59 -8.57
C THR A 282 9.42 1.96 -10.04
N SER A 283 10.52 1.53 -10.68
CA SER A 283 10.76 1.69 -12.12
C SER A 283 10.35 0.46 -12.94
N GLY A 284 9.77 -0.55 -12.28
CA GLY A 284 9.42 -1.84 -12.89
C GLY A 284 10.63 -2.75 -13.08
N CYS A 285 11.79 -2.40 -12.52
CA CYS A 285 13.02 -3.16 -12.67
C CYS A 285 13.15 -4.23 -11.59
N ALA A 286 13.95 -5.26 -11.84
CA ALA A 286 14.04 -6.42 -10.97
C ALA A 286 14.59 -6.08 -9.57
N LEU A 287 13.84 -6.44 -8.53
CA LEU A 287 14.32 -6.50 -7.16
C LEU A 287 14.74 -7.93 -6.83
N ASN A 288 15.93 -8.05 -6.24
CA ASN A 288 16.54 -9.33 -5.85
C ASN A 288 16.46 -10.38 -6.98
N PRO A 289 17.14 -10.15 -8.13
CA PRO A 289 17.20 -11.12 -9.20
C PRO A 289 17.76 -12.44 -8.69
N THR A 290 17.08 -13.55 -9.00
CA THR A 290 17.46 -14.88 -8.55
C THR A 290 17.03 -15.93 -9.56
N THR A 291 17.79 -17.02 -9.63
CA THR A 291 17.44 -18.22 -10.41
C THR A 291 16.90 -19.33 -9.51
N THR A 292 16.74 -19.07 -8.21
CA THR A 292 16.27 -20.05 -7.24
C THR A 292 15.32 -19.38 -6.26
N PHE A 293 14.15 -20.00 -6.07
CA PHE A 293 13.07 -19.51 -5.23
C PHE A 293 12.67 -20.58 -4.21
N PRO A 294 12.29 -20.19 -2.98
CA PRO A 294 11.76 -21.13 -2.01
C PRO A 294 10.38 -21.67 -2.44
N ARG A 295 10.00 -22.86 -1.97
CA ARG A 295 8.62 -23.40 -2.18
C ARG A 295 7.49 -22.51 -1.69
N SER A 296 7.77 -21.59 -0.78
CA SER A 296 6.80 -20.62 -0.28
C SER A 296 6.60 -19.42 -1.22
N THR A 297 7.26 -19.38 -2.37
CA THR A 297 7.09 -18.30 -3.35
C THR A 297 5.69 -18.31 -3.94
N SER A 298 4.95 -17.24 -3.68
CA SER A 298 3.61 -16.99 -4.23
C SER A 298 3.66 -16.34 -5.62
N VAL A 299 4.68 -15.54 -5.91
CA VAL A 299 4.82 -14.86 -7.22
C VAL A 299 6.28 -14.88 -7.70
N VAL A 300 6.46 -15.13 -8.99
CA VAL A 300 7.74 -14.97 -9.68
C VAL A 300 7.61 -13.87 -10.75
N TYR A 301 8.53 -12.91 -10.72
CA TYR A 301 8.58 -11.85 -11.73
C TYR A 301 9.64 -12.15 -12.77
N ILE A 302 9.29 -11.97 -14.05
CA ILE A 302 10.22 -12.01 -15.18
C ILE A 302 10.37 -10.60 -15.70
N VAL A 303 11.59 -10.08 -15.69
CA VAL A 303 11.87 -8.68 -15.97
C VAL A 303 12.87 -8.55 -17.12
N THR A 304 12.58 -7.65 -18.06
CA THR A 304 13.52 -7.17 -19.08
C THR A 304 13.99 -5.77 -18.69
N PRO A 305 15.23 -5.58 -18.23
CA PRO A 305 15.74 -4.24 -17.97
C PRO A 305 15.98 -3.44 -19.26
N SER A 306 15.92 -2.11 -19.16
CA SER A 306 16.36 -1.13 -20.17
C SER A 306 15.94 -1.48 -21.60
N SER A 307 14.64 -1.46 -21.85
CA SER A 307 14.01 -1.82 -23.12
C SER A 307 13.44 -0.58 -23.81
N ASP A 308 13.69 -0.47 -25.12
CA ASP A 308 12.99 0.46 -25.99
C ASP A 308 11.81 -0.26 -26.65
N VAL A 309 10.60 0.14 -26.29
CA VAL A 309 9.34 -0.52 -26.69
C VAL A 309 8.53 0.44 -27.54
N PRO A 310 8.54 0.30 -28.88
CA PRO A 310 7.73 1.14 -29.76
C PRO A 310 6.23 0.96 -29.54
N ALA A 311 5.45 2.00 -29.85
CA ALA A 311 3.99 1.97 -29.84
C ALA A 311 3.45 0.83 -30.73
N GLY A 312 2.43 0.14 -30.24
CA GLY A 312 1.82 -1.01 -30.91
C GLY A 312 2.53 -2.35 -30.69
N THR A 313 3.67 -2.37 -29.99
CA THR A 313 4.38 -3.60 -29.64
C THR A 313 3.52 -4.45 -28.70
N THR A 314 3.26 -5.70 -29.04
CA THR A 314 2.54 -6.66 -28.18
C THR A 314 3.50 -7.57 -27.44
N LEU A 315 3.28 -7.79 -26.16
CA LEU A 315 4.16 -8.51 -25.24
C LEU A 315 3.37 -9.51 -24.39
N PHE A 316 3.87 -10.72 -24.20
CA PHE A 316 3.39 -11.63 -23.14
C PHE A 316 4.51 -12.59 -22.74
N ALA A 317 4.39 -13.23 -21.58
CA ALA A 317 5.31 -14.27 -21.13
C ALA A 317 4.59 -15.61 -20.98
N ARG A 318 5.27 -16.69 -21.34
CA ARG A 318 4.83 -18.07 -21.16
C ARG A 318 5.70 -18.76 -20.14
N LEU A 319 5.11 -19.27 -19.07
CA LEU A 319 5.76 -20.15 -18.12
C LEU A 319 5.64 -21.60 -18.59
N SER A 320 6.73 -22.35 -18.56
CA SER A 320 6.77 -23.77 -18.85
C SER A 320 7.55 -24.53 -17.79
N ARG A 321 7.14 -25.76 -17.49
CA ARG A 321 7.84 -26.69 -16.60
C ARG A 321 8.11 -27.98 -17.36
N ASP A 322 9.35 -28.47 -17.30
CA ASP A 322 9.78 -29.69 -18.02
C ASP A 322 9.41 -29.69 -19.52
N GLY A 323 9.42 -28.51 -20.16
CA GLY A 323 9.09 -28.31 -21.57
C GLY A 323 7.59 -28.30 -21.90
N SER A 324 6.71 -28.38 -20.90
CA SER A 324 5.27 -28.24 -21.06
C SER A 324 4.80 -26.86 -20.59
N PRO A 325 3.98 -26.13 -21.37
CA PRO A 325 3.40 -24.85 -20.92
C PRO A 325 2.54 -25.03 -19.67
N VAL A 326 2.69 -24.11 -18.72
CA VAL A 326 1.93 -24.04 -17.47
C VAL A 326 0.92 -22.90 -17.55
N GLU A 327 1.38 -21.69 -17.86
CA GLU A 327 0.58 -20.47 -17.87
C GLU A 327 1.13 -19.48 -18.91
N ASP A 328 0.24 -18.69 -19.52
CA ASP A 328 0.61 -17.48 -20.26
C ASP A 328 0.08 -16.28 -19.49
N THR A 329 0.86 -15.21 -19.39
CA THR A 329 0.34 -13.94 -18.91
C THR A 329 -0.61 -13.33 -19.93
N ASP A 330 -1.41 -12.36 -19.48
CA ASP A 330 -2.14 -11.51 -20.40
C ASP A 330 -1.21 -10.80 -21.39
N GLN A 331 -1.72 -10.59 -22.61
CA GLN A 331 -0.99 -9.86 -23.64
C GLN A 331 -1.09 -8.36 -23.39
N LEU A 332 0.07 -7.73 -23.16
CA LEU A 332 0.23 -6.29 -23.08
C LEU A 332 0.41 -5.70 -24.48
N THR A 333 -0.05 -4.47 -24.69
CA THR A 333 0.20 -3.71 -25.93
C THR A 333 0.66 -2.31 -25.58
N ALA A 334 1.86 -1.93 -26.03
CA ALA A 334 2.43 -0.61 -25.83
C ALA A 334 1.55 0.45 -26.51
N GLN A 335 1.04 1.41 -25.74
CA GLN A 335 0.13 2.45 -26.27
C GLN A 335 0.89 3.63 -26.90
N GLN A 336 2.17 3.75 -26.59
CA GLN A 336 3.08 4.77 -27.08
C GLN A 336 4.52 4.22 -27.10
N ASP A 337 5.46 5.01 -27.59
CA ASP A 337 6.88 4.65 -27.51
C ASP A 337 7.37 4.81 -26.07
N TYR A 338 7.95 3.74 -25.52
CA TYR A 338 8.66 3.74 -24.24
C TYR A 338 10.15 3.56 -24.52
N ASN A 339 10.99 4.32 -23.83
CA ASN A 339 12.44 4.24 -24.01
C ASN A 339 13.10 4.05 -22.64
N ASP A 340 14.10 3.18 -22.57
CA ASP A 340 14.84 2.83 -21.35
C ASP A 340 13.93 2.48 -20.17
N VAL A 341 12.94 1.61 -20.42
CA VAL A 341 12.01 1.14 -19.38
C VAL A 341 12.26 -0.32 -19.03
N CYS A 342 11.95 -0.71 -17.80
CA CYS A 342 11.85 -2.12 -17.46
C CYS A 342 10.44 -2.64 -17.76
N VAL A 343 10.34 -3.77 -18.45
CA VAL A 343 9.07 -4.48 -18.65
C VAL A 343 9.10 -5.72 -17.77
N TRP A 344 7.99 -6.01 -17.10
CA TRP A 344 7.90 -7.17 -16.22
C TRP A 344 6.61 -7.95 -16.45
N PHE A 345 6.66 -9.22 -16.10
CA PHE A 345 5.57 -10.19 -16.15
C PHE A 345 5.54 -10.92 -14.82
N ALA A 346 4.35 -11.16 -14.26
CA ALA A 346 4.18 -11.89 -13.01
C ALA A 346 3.49 -13.24 -13.28
N PHE A 347 3.98 -14.28 -12.63
CA PHE A 347 3.33 -15.59 -12.56
C PHE A 347 2.94 -15.83 -11.11
N ASP A 348 1.63 -15.85 -10.86
CA ASP A 348 1.04 -16.05 -9.54
C ASP A 348 0.72 -17.54 -9.34
N ALA A 349 1.13 -18.08 -8.20
CA ALA A 349 0.85 -19.44 -7.78
C ALA A 349 -0.67 -19.73 -7.59
N GLU A 350 -1.51 -18.70 -7.50
CA GLU A 350 -2.97 -18.82 -7.40
C GLU A 350 -3.67 -19.06 -8.76
N THR A 351 -3.14 -18.49 -9.86
CA THR A 351 -3.70 -18.66 -11.22
C THR A 351 -3.05 -19.83 -11.96
N ALA A 352 -1.80 -20.15 -11.65
CA ALA A 352 -1.07 -21.31 -12.14
C ALA A 352 -1.48 -22.60 -11.39
N ALA A 353 -2.70 -23.11 -11.63
CA ALA A 353 -3.16 -24.46 -11.24
C ALA A 353 -2.44 -25.12 -10.03
N GLU A 354 -2.72 -24.62 -8.82
CA GLU A 354 -2.27 -25.09 -7.49
C GLU A 354 -0.75 -25.09 -7.24
N VAL A 355 -0.21 -23.96 -6.74
CA VAL A 355 1.13 -23.79 -6.16
C VAL A 355 2.27 -24.08 -7.16
N LEU A 356 3.21 -23.14 -7.34
CA LEU A 356 4.42 -23.42 -8.11
C LEU A 356 5.20 -24.58 -7.47
N GLU A 357 4.97 -25.80 -7.95
CA GLU A 357 5.62 -27.00 -7.41
C GLU A 357 7.13 -26.91 -7.55
N SER A 358 7.87 -27.58 -6.66
CA SER A 358 9.32 -27.69 -6.78
C SER A 358 9.71 -28.29 -8.14
N GLY A 359 10.67 -27.67 -8.82
CA GLY A 359 11.07 -28.07 -10.17
C GLY A 359 11.75 -26.94 -10.93
N SER A 360 12.16 -27.26 -12.16
CA SER A 360 12.81 -26.30 -13.06
C SER A 360 11.78 -25.71 -14.02
N TYR A 361 11.77 -24.39 -14.08
CA TYR A 361 10.85 -23.60 -14.89
C TYR A 361 11.62 -22.81 -15.93
N ASN A 362 11.00 -22.61 -17.08
CA ASN A 362 11.45 -21.70 -18.12
C ASN A 362 10.33 -20.71 -18.43
N ALA A 363 10.61 -19.42 -18.27
CA ALA A 363 9.73 -18.36 -18.72
C ALA A 363 10.25 -17.76 -20.02
N GLU A 364 9.45 -17.81 -21.08
CA GLU A 364 9.77 -17.29 -22.40
C GLU A 364 8.92 -16.06 -22.72
N VAL A 365 9.56 -14.98 -23.15
CA VAL A 365 8.88 -13.72 -23.52
C VAL A 365 8.70 -13.65 -25.02
N PHE A 366 7.50 -13.27 -25.45
CA PHE A 366 7.12 -13.12 -26.85
C PHE A 366 6.84 -11.66 -27.18
N VAL A 367 7.35 -11.21 -28.32
CA VAL A 367 7.11 -9.87 -28.85
C VAL A 367 6.61 -9.94 -30.27
N ASN A 368 5.46 -9.29 -30.50
CA ASN A 368 4.75 -9.32 -31.78
C ASN A 368 4.54 -10.77 -32.29
N GLY A 369 4.33 -11.70 -31.35
CA GLY A 369 4.13 -13.13 -31.61
C GLY A 369 5.41 -13.94 -31.85
N ALA A 370 6.60 -13.34 -31.83
CA ALA A 370 7.88 -14.02 -31.96
C ALA A 370 8.58 -14.15 -30.60
N SER A 371 9.24 -15.29 -30.35
CA SER A 371 10.09 -15.44 -29.16
C SER A 371 11.20 -14.39 -29.18
N ALA A 372 11.37 -13.73 -28.04
CA ALA A 372 12.33 -12.65 -27.83
C ALA A 372 13.40 -13.03 -26.79
N GLY A 373 13.19 -14.11 -26.04
CA GLY A 373 14.17 -14.67 -25.11
C GLY A 373 13.50 -15.51 -24.02
N SER A 374 14.29 -16.21 -23.21
CA SER A 374 13.79 -16.91 -22.03
C SER A 374 14.76 -16.85 -20.85
N VAL A 375 14.24 -17.11 -19.66
CA VAL A 375 15.00 -17.29 -18.42
C VAL A 375 14.56 -18.56 -17.71
N THR A 376 15.52 -19.28 -17.15
CA THR A 376 15.29 -20.51 -16.38
C THR A 376 15.53 -20.24 -14.90
N PHE A 377 14.66 -20.80 -14.05
CA PHE A 377 14.78 -20.74 -12.60
C PHE A 377 14.22 -22.00 -11.95
N ASP A 378 14.60 -22.25 -10.70
CA ASP A 378 14.16 -23.40 -9.93
C ASP A 378 13.33 -22.97 -8.72
N ILE A 379 12.26 -23.72 -8.43
CA ILE A 379 11.57 -23.69 -7.13
C ILE A 379 12.09 -24.86 -6.30
N GLN A 380 12.63 -24.62 -5.11
CA GLN A 380 13.27 -25.65 -4.26
C GLN A 380 12.77 -25.68 -2.83
#